data_AF-A0A520ZUZ3-F1
#
_entry.id   AF-A0A520ZUZ3-F1
#
_cell.length_a   1.000
_cell.length_b   1.000
_cell.length_c   1.000
_cell.angle_alpha   90.00
_cell.angle_beta   90.00
_cell.angle_gamma   90.00
#
_symmetry.space_group_name_H-M   'P 1'
#
loop_
_entity.id
_entity.type
_entity.pdbx_description
1 polymer ?
#
loop_
_entity_poly.entity_id
_entity_poly.type
_entity_poly.pdbx_seq_one_letter_code
_entity_poly.pdbx_strand_id
1 'polypeptide(L)'
;MVEKRGLGLWATHISIIIGICVICFPIYVAFIASTVTQADLISPPMPLVPGGHFIENYQEALLSGMSAPVWKMLLNSLVMALGIT
;
A
#
# COMPACT_ATOMS: atom_id res chain seq x y z
N MET A 1 4.96 17.42 -41.86
CA MET A 1 5.95 17.07 -40.82
C MET A 1 5.53 15.73 -40.21
N VAL A 2 6.01 14.61 -40.77
CA VAL A 2 5.73 13.27 -40.21
C VAL A 2 6.84 12.98 -39.22
N GLU A 3 6.59 13.36 -37.97
CA GLU A 3 7.57 13.22 -36.90
C GLU A 3 7.56 11.76 -36.44
N LYS A 4 8.69 11.06 -36.57
CA LYS A 4 8.89 9.68 -36.08
C LYS A 4 8.91 9.69 -34.53
N ARG A 5 7.80 10.03 -33.90
CA ARG A 5 7.69 10.20 -32.44
C ARG A 5 7.66 8.88 -31.66
N GLY A 6 7.54 7.74 -32.33
CA GLY A 6 7.30 6.44 -31.69
C GLY A 6 8.28 6.13 -30.56
N LEU A 7 9.59 6.12 -30.84
CA LEU A 7 10.61 5.75 -29.85
C LEU A 7 10.69 6.74 -28.68
N GLY A 8 10.53 8.04 -28.93
CA GLY A 8 10.52 9.06 -27.88
C GLY A 8 9.31 8.95 -26.96
N LEU A 9 8.13 8.64 -27.52
CA LEU A 9 6.92 8.40 -26.73
C LEU A 9 7.07 7.16 -25.84
N TRP A 10 7.58 6.06 -26.38
CA TRP A 10 7.84 4.84 -25.59
C TRP A 10 8.84 5.08 -24.46
N ALA A 11 9.94 5.79 -24.75
CA ALA A 11 10.94 6.14 -23.73
C ALA A 11 10.35 6.96 -22.57
N THR A 12 9.48 7.92 -22.87
CA THR A 12 8.77 8.72 -21.85
C THR A 12 7.81 7.89 -21.02
N HIS A 13 7.06 6.95 -21.62
CA HIS A 13 6.16 6.10 -20.85
C HIS A 13 6.93 5.16 -19.93
N ILE A 14 8.03 4.57 -20.42
CA ILE A 14 8.88 3.69 -19.60
C ILE A 14 9.49 4.47 -18.43
N SER A 15 10.00 5.68 -18.64
CA SER A 15 10.59 6.47 -17.55
C SER A 15 9.56 6.84 -16.48
N ILE A 16 8.34 7.20 -16.89
CA ILE A 16 7.24 7.49 -15.96
C ILE A 16 6.84 6.21 -15.19
N ILE A 17 6.70 5.07 -15.87
CA ILE A 17 6.35 3.79 -15.22
C ILE A 17 7.41 3.40 -14.19
N ILE A 18 8.70 3.52 -14.52
CA ILE A 18 9.79 3.26 -13.58
C ILE A 18 9.69 4.19 -12.37
N GLY A 19 9.46 5.49 -12.60
CA GLY A 19 9.26 6.45 -11.52
C GLY A 19 8.11 6.06 -10.58
N ILE A 20 6.96 5.67 -11.14
CA ILE A 20 5.81 5.18 -10.37
C ILE A 20 6.17 3.90 -9.60
N CYS A 21 6.83 2.93 -10.23
CA CYS A 21 7.23 1.68 -9.56
C CYS A 21 8.11 1.95 -8.34
N VAL A 22 9.06 2.88 -8.44
CA VAL A 22 9.95 3.25 -7.32
C VAL A 22 9.15 3.91 -6.19
N ILE A 23 8.25 4.84 -6.51
CA ILE A 23 7.41 5.54 -5.53
C ILE A 23 6.42 4.58 -4.85
N CYS A 24 5.84 3.64 -5.60
CA CYS A 24 4.88 2.66 -5.10
C CYS A 24 5.53 1.49 -4.37
N PHE A 25 6.83 1.22 -4.57
CA PHE A 25 7.53 0.11 -3.91
C PHE A 25 7.38 0.09 -2.38
N PRO A 26 7.59 1.19 -1.61
CA PRO A 26 7.36 1.17 -0.17
C PRO A 26 5.90 0.90 0.21
N ILE A 27 4.94 1.38 -0.59
CA ILE A 27 3.51 1.10 -0.39
C ILE A 27 3.22 -0.38 -0.62
N TYR A 28 3.85 -0.98 -1.64
CA TYR A 28 3.76 -2.42 -1.88
C TYR A 28 4.30 -3.23 -0.70
N VAL A 29 5.47 -2.88 -0.16
CA VAL A 29 6.04 -3.56 1.02
C VAL A 29 5.12 -3.43 2.23
N ALA A 30 4.54 -2.25 2.48
CA ALA A 30 3.57 -2.06 3.57
C ALA A 30 2.31 -2.93 3.39
N PHE A 31 1.85 -3.10 2.14
CA PHE A 31 0.76 -4.01 1.81
C PHE A 31 1.14 -5.48 2.04
N ILE A 32 2.34 -5.91 1.63
CA ILE A 32 2.81 -7.27 1.94
C ILE A 32 2.88 -7.48 3.46
N ALA A 33 3.41 -6.51 4.19
CA ALA A 33 3.50 -6.57 5.64
C ALA A 33 2.14 -6.72 6.33
N SER A 34 1.05 -6.20 5.75
CA SER A 34 -0.31 -6.39 6.30
C SER A 34 -0.91 -7.77 5.99
N THR A 35 -0.29 -8.58 5.13
CA THR A 35 -0.79 -9.90 4.69
C THR A 35 -0.06 -11.08 5.31
N VAL A 36 1.06 -10.86 5.99
CA VAL A 36 1.92 -11.89 6.59
C VAL A 36 1.74 -11.96 8.10
N THR A 37 2.34 -12.96 8.75
CA THR A 37 2.29 -13.07 10.21
C THR A 37 3.27 -12.11 10.87
N GLN A 38 3.04 -11.79 12.15
CA GLN A 38 3.99 -10.99 12.92
C GLN A 38 5.36 -11.67 13.06
N ALA A 39 5.41 -13.01 13.08
CA ALA A 39 6.64 -13.79 13.11
C ALA A 39 7.48 -13.60 11.84
N ASP A 40 6.83 -13.50 10.68
CA ASP A 40 7.49 -13.24 9.38
C ASP A 40 8.07 -11.82 9.28
N LEU A 41 7.49 -10.86 10.01
CA LEU A 41 7.99 -9.48 10.04
C LEU A 41 9.28 -9.35 10.86
N ILE A 42 9.39 -10.10 11.96
CA ILE A 42 10.51 -10.03 12.89
C ILE A 42 11.65 -11.00 12.56
N SER A 43 11.42 -11.93 11.63
CA SER A 43 12.39 -12.95 11.20
C SER A 43 12.86 -12.66 9.77
N PRO A 44 14.00 -11.97 9.57
CA PRO A 44 14.52 -11.72 8.23
C PRO A 44 14.88 -13.03 7.51
N PRO A 45 14.71 -13.10 6.17
CA PRO A 45 14.23 -12.05 5.27
C PRO A 45 12.70 -11.94 5.21
N MET A 46 12.17 -10.71 5.23
CA MET A 46 10.73 -10.47 5.06
C MET A 46 10.28 -10.95 3.66
N PRO A 47 9.16 -11.68 3.55
CA PRO A 47 8.59 -12.07 2.26
C PRO A 47 8.25 -10.83 1.41
N LEU A 48 8.47 -10.92 0.09
CA LEU A 48 8.07 -9.90 -0.88
C LEU A 48 6.81 -10.30 -1.66
N VAL A 49 6.09 -11.33 -1.20
CA VAL A 49 4.86 -11.81 -1.82
C VAL A 49 3.74 -11.81 -0.77
N PRO A 50 2.47 -11.61 -1.17
CA PRO A 50 1.38 -11.58 -0.20
C PRO A 50 1.28 -12.89 0.56
N GLY A 51 1.12 -12.78 1.88
CA GLY A 51 0.88 -13.92 2.76
C GLY A 51 -0.59 -14.38 2.74
N GLY A 52 -0.86 -15.47 3.46
CA GLY A 52 -2.20 -16.05 3.59
C GLY A 52 -3.09 -15.40 4.64
N HIS A 53 -2.62 -14.40 5.39
CA HIS A 53 -3.30 -13.84 6.57
C HIS A 53 -4.02 -12.51 6.28
N PHE A 54 -4.31 -12.21 5.02
CA PHE A 54 -4.91 -10.93 4.63
C PHE A 54 -6.26 -10.70 5.32
N ILE A 55 -7.16 -11.68 5.31
CA ILE A 55 -8.51 -11.48 5.84
C ILE A 55 -8.45 -11.38 7.37
N GLU A 56 -7.73 -12.28 8.02
CA GLU A 56 -7.59 -12.35 9.47
C GLU A 56 -6.97 -11.05 10.02
N ASN A 57 -5.86 -10.60 9.42
CA ASN A 57 -5.18 -9.38 9.86
C ASN A 57 -6.08 -8.14 9.70
N TYR A 58 -6.83 -8.02 8.61
CA TYR A 58 -7.72 -6.88 8.39
C TYR A 58 -8.94 -6.94 9.30
N GLN A 59 -9.52 -8.12 9.53
CA GLN A 59 -10.62 -8.27 10.48
C GLN A 59 -10.17 -7.91 11.89
N GLU A 60 -9.02 -8.42 12.33
CA GLU A 60 -8.46 -8.14 13.65
C GLU A 60 -8.13 -6.64 13.80
N ALA A 61 -7.44 -6.05 12.82
CA ALA A 61 -7.10 -4.63 12.86
C ALA A 61 -8.35 -3.74 12.88
N LEU A 62 -9.33 -4.04 12.03
CA LEU A 62 -10.55 -3.24 11.95
C LEU A 62 -11.37 -3.37 13.23
N LEU A 63 -11.65 -4.59 13.71
CA LEU A 63 -12.66 -4.85 14.73
C LEU A 63 -12.11 -4.97 16.16
N SER A 64 -10.87 -5.45 16.33
CA SER A 64 -10.32 -5.86 17.64
C SER A 64 -8.95 -5.27 17.97
N GLY A 65 -8.53 -4.19 17.30
CA GLY A 65 -7.24 -3.53 17.54
C GLY A 65 -6.93 -3.26 19.02
N MET A 66 -5.65 -3.40 19.42
CA MET A 66 -5.17 -3.45 20.81
C MET A 66 -5.64 -2.30 21.73
N SER A 67 -5.74 -1.06 21.23
CA SER A 67 -6.17 0.10 22.03
C SER A 67 -7.58 0.59 21.65
N ALA A 68 -7.90 0.55 20.36
CA ALA A 68 -9.22 0.83 19.82
C ALA A 68 -9.35 0.17 18.43
N PRO A 69 -10.56 -0.27 18.04
CA PRO A 69 -10.84 -0.73 16.68
C PRO A 69 -10.52 0.35 15.65
N VAL A 70 -9.75 0.02 14.61
CA VAL A 70 -9.30 0.99 13.59
C VAL A 70 -10.48 1.64 12.87
N TRP A 71 -11.61 0.96 12.71
CA TRP A 71 -12.81 1.57 12.10
C TRP A 71 -13.30 2.80 12.87
N LYS A 72 -13.17 2.81 14.21
CA LYS A 72 -13.53 3.99 15.03
C LYS A 72 -12.55 5.13 14.83
N MET A 73 -11.26 4.81 14.66
CA MET A 73 -10.21 5.80 14.38
C MET A 73 -10.45 6.44 13.00
N LEU A 74 -10.77 5.63 11.99
CA LEU A 74 -11.12 6.11 10.65
C LEU A 74 -12.38 6.98 10.67
N LEU A 75 -13.40 6.58 11.42
CA LEU A 75 -14.63 7.38 11.56
C LEU A 75 -14.35 8.74 12.22
N ASN A 76 -13.52 8.76 13.27
CA ASN A 76 -13.10 10.01 13.91
C ASN A 76 -12.39 10.93 12.92
N SER A 77 -11.40 10.39 12.18
CA SER A 77 -10.68 11.16 11.14
C SER A 77 -11.61 11.66 10.04
N LEU A 78 -12.60 10.87 9.64
CA LEU A 78 -13.60 11.28 8.63
C LEU A 78 -14.45 12.45 9.13
N VAL A 79 -14.99 12.36 10.35
CA VAL A 79 -15.80 13.45 10.94
C VAL A 79 -14.98 14.73 11.07
N MET A 80 -13.72 14.61 11.51
CA MET A 80 -12.80 15.75 11.59
C MET A 80 -12.53 16.37 10.21
N ALA A 81 -12.22 15.55 9.21
CA ALA A 81 -11.94 16.00 7.85
C ALA A 81 -13.15 16.71 7.20
N LEU A 82 -14.37 16.23 7.46
CA LEU A 82 -15.60 16.86 6.94
C LEU A 82 -16.04 18.07 7.78
N GLY A 83 -15.80 18.06 9.08
CA GLY A 83 -16.23 19.10 10.01
C GLY A 83 -15.35 20.35 10.03
N ILE A 84 -14.10 20.25 9.60
CA ILE A 84 -13.14 21.38 9.52
C ILE A 84 -13.12 22.02 8.11
N THR A 85 -14.03 21.61 7.22
CA THR A 85 -14.28 22.29 5.93
C THR A 85 -15.00 23.62 6.14
#